data_AF-A0A954QPE0-F1
#
_entry.id   AF-A0A954QPE0-F1
#
_cell.length_a   1.000
_cell.length_b   1.000
_cell.length_c   1.000
_cell.angle_alpha   90.00
_cell.angle_beta   90.00
_cell.angle_gamma   90.00
#
_symmetry.space_group_name_H-M   'P 1'
#
loop_
_entity.id
_entity.type
_entity.pdbx_description
1 polymer ?
#
loop_
_entity_poly.entity_id
_entity_poly.type
_entity_poly.pdbx_seq_one_letter_code
_entity_poly.pdbx_strand_id
1 'polypeptide(L)'
;MKIEQGDLQFELPSSLRTKLEDFRRRVWFIKTAEAVLSIAALTTLAFLLVFLFDRWGETPAWLRGSLLALSLLSLALGLPLKLYRWVWRQRQLTQLARLLSHDQPRAGDRLLGVIELVQNRTDIQASPQLCRAAIQQVADETESVDFLHAVPHPRHRMWAKLAAVGGVLALGALCVPHAGVNALQRFLLPWAAIPRYTFTKLAEGDGRMPVPLGERVTMVMSLAPDTLRRPAAGSAQFGQGIAANAQLVDGQYAFELPPLSEPVTVSVAIGDARRQIEVVPLSRPELRALLAQIELPEYLGYPEYERDARSGALSVVKGSRVKLAATASRSLQFAAVNGET
;
A
#
# COMPACT_ATOMS: atom_id res chain seq x y z
N MET A 1 18.24 52.28 65.27
CA MET A 1 18.76 50.96 64.86
C MET A 1 17.89 50.48 63.71
N LYS A 2 18.27 50.84 62.47
CA LYS A 2 17.52 50.47 61.26
C LYS A 2 17.96 49.06 60.87
N ILE A 3 17.05 48.10 60.97
CA ILE A 3 17.22 46.78 60.36
C ILE A 3 16.96 47.00 58.87
N GLU A 4 18.03 47.03 58.08
CA GLU A 4 17.92 46.97 56.63
C GLU A 4 17.34 45.60 56.26
N GLN A 5 16.07 45.60 55.85
CA GLN A 5 15.48 44.50 55.09
C GLN A 5 16.13 44.50 53.71
N GLY A 6 17.33 43.93 53.63
CA GLY A 6 17.92 43.50 52.38
C GLY A 6 17.07 42.38 51.82
N ASP A 7 16.50 42.64 50.65
CA ASP A 7 15.69 41.72 49.86
C ASP A 7 16.56 40.52 49.45
N LEU A 8 16.71 39.54 50.35
CA LEU A 8 17.51 38.34 50.14
C LEU A 8 16.74 37.39 49.22
N GLN A 9 16.78 37.69 47.94
CA GLN A 9 16.45 36.73 46.91
C GLN A 9 17.55 35.66 46.88
N PHE A 10 17.38 34.60 47.67
CA PHE A 10 18.12 33.35 47.53
C PHE A 10 17.76 32.71 46.20
N GLU A 11 18.46 33.10 45.14
CA GLU A 11 18.37 32.47 43.84
C GLU A 11 19.34 31.29 43.78
N LEU A 12 18.97 30.24 43.05
CA LEU A 12 19.91 29.18 42.69
C LEU A 12 21.09 29.80 41.94
N PRO A 13 22.34 29.40 42.25
CA PRO A 13 23.52 29.83 41.50
C PRO A 13 23.29 29.68 40.00
N SER A 14 23.65 30.70 39.23
CA SER A 14 23.40 30.74 37.79
C SER A 14 24.01 29.53 37.07
N SER A 15 25.18 29.06 37.52
CA SER A 15 25.84 27.84 37.03
C SER A 15 24.97 26.57 37.18
N LEU A 16 24.40 26.35 38.36
CA LEU A 16 23.49 25.22 38.64
C LEU A 16 22.22 25.30 37.81
N ARG A 17 21.63 26.50 37.71
CA ARG A 17 20.43 26.74 36.91
C ARG A 17 20.70 26.41 35.44
N THR A 18 21.79 26.92 34.87
CA THR A 18 22.17 26.63 33.48
C THR A 18 22.38 25.13 33.25
N LYS A 19 23.08 24.42 34.16
CA LYS A 19 23.24 22.96 34.07
C LYS A 19 21.91 22.20 34.05
N LEU A 20 20.96 22.58 34.92
CA LEU A 20 19.63 21.95 34.95
C LEU A 20 18.80 22.29 33.69
N GLU A 21 18.92 23.52 33.18
CA GLU A 21 18.26 23.93 31.93
C GLU A 21 18.83 23.20 30.71
N ASP A 22 20.13 22.95 30.68
CA ASP A 22 20.80 22.16 29.63
C ASP A 22 20.43 20.68 29.72
N PHE A 23 20.36 20.12 30.93
CA PHE A 23 19.81 18.78 31.16
C PHE A 23 18.36 18.68 30.66
N ARG A 24 17.51 19.66 30.98
CA ARG A 24 16.13 19.73 30.47
C ARG A 24 16.10 19.74 28.95
N ARG A 25 16.87 20.62 28.30
CA ARG A 25 16.96 20.71 26.83
C ARG A 25 17.38 19.37 26.24
N ARG A 26 18.35 18.69 26.86
CA ARG A 26 18.84 17.38 26.42
C ARG A 26 17.79 16.28 26.55
N VAL A 27 17.09 16.20 27.68
CA VAL A 27 15.99 15.24 27.91
C VAL A 27 14.88 15.47 26.90
N TRP A 28 14.45 16.72 26.73
CA TRP A 28 13.41 17.08 25.77
C TRP A 28 13.83 16.67 24.36
N PHE A 29 15.02 17.06 23.91
CA PHE A 29 15.52 16.73 22.58
C PHE A 29 15.60 15.21 22.35
N ILE A 30 16.20 14.45 23.28
CA ILE A 30 16.35 13.00 23.10
C ILE A 30 14.98 12.31 23.09
N LYS A 31 14.07 12.70 23.97
CA LYS A 31 12.76 12.02 24.10
C LYS A 31 11.77 12.42 23.02
N THR A 32 11.83 13.65 22.51
CA THR A 32 11.09 14.06 21.32
C THR A 32 11.64 13.36 20.08
N ALA A 33 12.96 13.31 19.92
CA ALA A 33 13.60 12.57 18.83
C ALA A 33 13.24 11.08 18.86
N GLU A 34 13.27 10.44 20.03
CA GLU A 34 12.79 9.04 20.19
C GLU A 34 11.34 8.88 19.76
N ALA A 35 10.46 9.82 20.09
CA ALA A 35 9.06 9.77 19.67
C ALA A 35 8.94 9.82 18.15
N VAL A 36 9.49 10.86 17.53
CA VAL A 36 9.41 11.11 16.09
C VAL A 36 10.05 9.97 15.30
N LEU A 37 11.26 9.55 15.67
CA LEU A 37 11.97 8.47 14.98
C LEU A 37 11.27 7.13 15.15
N SER A 38 10.66 6.85 16.31
CA SER A 38 9.88 5.62 16.49
C SER A 38 8.63 5.57 15.61
N ILE A 39 7.93 6.70 15.45
CA ILE A 39 6.76 6.82 14.59
C ILE A 39 7.18 6.68 13.12
N ALA A 40 8.23 7.39 12.71
CA ALA A 40 8.76 7.29 11.36
C ALA A 40 9.20 5.85 11.00
N ALA A 41 9.91 5.17 11.91
CA ALA A 41 10.31 3.78 11.72
C ALA A 41 9.10 2.84 11.61
N LEU A 42 8.04 3.05 12.42
CA LEU A 42 6.83 2.24 12.36
C LEU A 42 6.04 2.46 11.06
N THR A 43 5.86 3.71 10.63
CA THR A 43 5.14 4.04 9.40
C THR A 43 5.89 3.54 8.16
N THR A 44 7.22 3.69 8.12
CA THR A 44 8.05 3.15 7.03
C THR A 44 7.98 1.63 6.99
N LEU A 45 8.04 0.95 8.14
CA LEU A 45 7.85 -0.50 8.22
C LEU A 45 6.46 -0.93 7.68
N ALA A 46 5.39 -0.22 8.06
CA ALA A 46 4.04 -0.50 7.59
C ALA A 46 3.92 -0.39 6.06
N PHE A 47 4.50 0.66 5.46
CA PHE A 47 4.59 0.82 4.01
C PHE A 47 5.38 -0.33 3.35
N LEU A 48 6.56 -0.66 3.90
CA LEU A 48 7.42 -1.72 3.36
C LEU A 48 6.73 -3.09 3.40
N LEU A 49 5.93 -3.37 4.42
CA LEU A 49 5.12 -4.59 4.50
C LEU A 49 4.07 -4.65 3.38
N VAL A 50 3.37 -3.56 3.09
CA VAL A 50 2.43 -3.51 1.96
C VAL A 50 3.15 -3.72 0.63
N PHE A 51 4.28 -3.02 0.42
CA PHE A 51 5.09 -3.17 -0.78
C PHE A 51 5.54 -4.62 -1.01
N LEU A 52 6.02 -5.27 0.06
CA LEU A 52 6.53 -6.63 0.04
C LEU A 52 5.41 -7.65 -0.16
N PHE A 53 4.31 -7.55 0.58
CA PHE A 53 3.18 -8.47 0.43
C PHE A 53 2.51 -8.38 -0.94
N ASP A 54 2.48 -7.20 -1.55
CA ASP A 54 2.02 -7.06 -2.93
C ASP A 54 2.87 -7.86 -3.93
N ARG A 55 4.09 -8.27 -3.57
CA ARG A 55 4.90 -9.14 -4.45
C ARG A 55 4.50 -10.61 -4.39
N TRP A 56 3.92 -11.05 -3.27
CA TRP A 56 3.45 -12.43 -3.12
C TRP A 56 1.98 -12.61 -3.48
N GLY A 57 1.13 -11.62 -3.21
CA GLY A 57 -0.32 -11.76 -3.39
C GLY A 57 -1.05 -10.43 -3.44
N GLU A 58 -2.38 -10.50 -3.47
CA GLU A 58 -3.21 -9.32 -3.26
C GLU A 58 -3.27 -9.00 -1.77
N THR A 59 -2.77 -7.83 -1.38
CA THR A 59 -2.94 -7.36 -0.01
C THR A 59 -4.41 -6.99 0.25
N PRO A 60 -5.08 -7.66 1.19
CA PRO A 60 -6.48 -7.38 1.46
C PRO A 60 -6.64 -5.97 2.06
N ALA A 61 -7.78 -5.32 1.76
CA ALA A 61 -8.05 -3.95 2.19
C ALA A 61 -8.02 -3.78 3.71
N TRP A 62 -8.48 -4.78 4.47
CA TRP A 62 -8.45 -4.75 5.93
C TRP A 62 -7.02 -4.68 6.48
N LEU A 63 -6.08 -5.44 5.91
CA LEU A 63 -4.69 -5.47 6.37
C LEU A 63 -4.00 -4.12 6.12
N ARG A 64 -4.22 -3.55 4.92
CA ARG A 64 -3.73 -2.21 4.58
C ARG A 64 -4.34 -1.16 5.51
N GLY A 65 -5.64 -1.25 5.79
CA GLY A 65 -6.36 -0.40 6.73
C GLY A 65 -5.81 -0.49 8.16
N SER A 66 -5.53 -1.70 8.66
CA SER A 66 -4.94 -1.91 9.98
C SER A 66 -3.53 -1.33 10.09
N LEU A 67 -2.69 -1.50 9.06
CA LEU A 67 -1.33 -0.94 9.02
C LEU A 67 -1.35 0.60 8.98
N LEU A 68 -2.26 1.19 8.20
CA LEU A 68 -2.46 2.64 8.17
C LEU A 68 -3.00 3.15 9.51
N ALA A 69 -4.00 2.48 10.08
CA ALA A 69 -4.58 2.84 11.38
C ALA A 69 -3.53 2.78 12.49
N LEU A 70 -2.68 1.75 12.52
CA LEU A 70 -1.59 1.65 13.48
C LEU A 70 -0.59 2.81 13.34
N SER A 71 -0.25 3.18 12.10
CA SER A 71 0.62 4.33 11.81
C SER A 71 -0.01 5.63 12.32
N LEU A 72 -1.29 5.87 12.02
CA LEU A 72 -2.03 7.05 12.47
C LEU A 72 -2.21 7.09 13.99
N LEU A 73 -2.54 5.97 14.63
CA LEU A 73 -2.67 5.87 16.10
C LEU A 73 -1.34 6.14 16.79
N SER A 74 -0.23 5.66 16.23
CA SER A 74 1.11 5.94 16.79
C SER A 74 1.45 7.43 16.75
N LEU A 75 1.01 8.14 15.71
CA LEU A 75 1.17 9.57 15.58
C LEU A 75 0.20 10.34 16.49
N ALA A 76 -1.09 10.00 16.45
CA ALA A 76 -2.17 10.69 17.14
C ALA A 76 -2.15 10.49 18.66
N LEU A 77 -1.70 9.34 19.15
CA LEU A 77 -1.63 9.04 20.59
C LEU A 77 -0.19 9.02 21.09
N GLY A 78 0.71 8.35 20.36
CA GLY A 78 2.09 8.15 20.80
C GLY A 78 2.89 9.45 20.93
N LEU A 79 2.77 10.37 19.97
CA LEU A 79 3.45 11.66 20.01
C LEU A 79 2.96 12.55 21.17
N PRO A 80 1.65 12.87 21.32
CA PRO A 80 1.20 13.74 22.40
C PRO A 80 1.42 13.13 23.78
N LEU A 81 1.26 11.82 23.97
CA LEU A 81 1.54 11.18 25.27
C LEU A 81 3.02 11.30 25.65
N LYS A 82 3.94 11.12 24.69
CA LYS A 82 5.38 11.31 24.93
C LYS A 82 5.72 12.78 25.19
N LEU A 83 5.14 13.71 24.44
CA LEU A 83 5.33 15.15 24.67
C LEU A 83 4.79 15.57 26.04
N TYR A 84 3.61 15.12 26.42
CA TYR A 84 3.03 15.38 27.73
C TYR A 84 3.93 14.83 28.85
N ARG A 85 4.39 13.58 28.72
CA ARG A 85 5.25 12.93 29.73
C ARG A 85 6.62 13.59 29.87
N TRP A 86 7.25 14.00 28.76
CA TRP A 86 8.65 14.45 28.79
C TRP A 86 8.83 15.96 28.70
N VAL A 87 7.94 16.67 28.02
CA VAL A 87 8.00 18.14 27.92
C VAL A 87 7.13 18.79 29.00
N TRP A 88 5.87 18.37 29.15
CA TRP A 88 4.93 19.03 30.06
C TRP A 88 5.16 18.68 31.54
N ARG A 89 5.36 17.39 31.85
CA ARG A 89 5.61 16.89 33.21
C ARG A 89 7.00 17.15 33.76
N GLN A 90 7.93 17.69 32.96
CA GLN A 90 9.32 17.96 33.34
C GLN A 90 9.67 19.44 33.11
N ARG A 91 8.72 20.34 33.38
CA ARG A 91 8.89 21.79 33.21
C ARG A 91 9.59 22.43 34.40
N GLN A 92 9.34 21.91 35.60
CA GLN A 92 9.85 22.47 36.85
C GLN A 92 11.21 21.87 37.21
N LEU A 93 12.08 22.68 37.82
CA LEU A 93 13.41 22.24 38.27
C LEU A 93 13.33 21.10 39.31
N THR A 94 12.31 21.10 40.18
CA THR A 94 12.05 20.02 41.15
C THR A 94 11.76 18.68 40.48
N GLN A 95 11.07 18.69 39.34
CA GLN A 95 10.75 17.49 38.57
C GLN A 95 12.01 16.93 37.90
N LEU A 96 12.86 17.82 37.38
CA LEU A 96 14.15 17.45 36.79
C LEU A 96 15.14 16.91 37.83
N ALA A 97 15.18 17.49 39.02
CA ALA A 97 16.00 16.97 40.13
C ALA A 97 15.54 15.56 40.56
N ARG A 98 14.22 15.33 40.63
CA ARG A 98 13.64 13.99 40.83
C ARG A 98 13.92 13.01 39.69
N LEU A 99 13.99 13.51 38.46
CA LEU A 99 14.37 12.66 37.32
C LEU A 99 15.87 12.30 37.38
N LEU A 100 16.70 13.26 37.79
CA LEU A 100 18.14 13.10 37.95
C LEU A 100 18.47 12.14 39.10
N SER A 101 17.70 12.15 40.20
CA SER A 101 17.95 11.26 41.35
C SER A 101 17.80 9.77 41.02
N HIS A 102 17.12 9.42 39.93
CA HIS A 102 17.03 8.03 39.49
C HIS A 102 18.38 7.48 38.99
N ASP A 103 19.11 8.25 38.17
CA ASP A 103 20.39 7.80 37.57
C ASP A 103 21.60 8.31 38.37
N GLN A 104 21.47 9.46 39.05
CA GLN A 104 22.48 10.06 39.92
C GLN A 104 21.88 10.45 41.28
N PRO A 105 21.65 9.49 42.19
CA PRO A 105 20.92 9.72 43.45
C PRO A 105 21.50 10.84 44.29
N ARG A 106 22.82 10.83 44.52
CA ARG A 106 23.50 11.82 45.37
C ARG A 106 23.34 13.26 44.87
N ALA A 107 23.50 13.48 43.56
CA ALA A 107 23.37 14.81 42.97
C ALA A 107 21.90 15.24 42.91
N GLY A 108 21.01 14.33 42.50
CA GLY A 108 19.58 14.61 42.39
C GLY A 108 18.92 14.95 43.73
N ASP A 109 19.20 14.19 44.79
CA ASP A 109 18.60 14.40 46.12
C ASP A 109 19.09 15.72 46.76
N ARG A 110 20.37 16.04 46.60
CA ARG A 110 20.95 17.32 47.09
C ARG A 110 20.38 18.53 46.34
N LEU A 111 20.24 18.44 45.02
CA LEU A 111 19.60 19.48 44.21
C LEU A 111 18.13 19.62 44.56
N LEU A 112 17.40 18.52 44.77
CA LEU A 112 16.01 18.55 45.20
C LEU A 112 15.87 19.29 46.53
N GLY A 113 16.69 18.93 47.53
CA GLY A 113 16.68 19.58 48.84
C GLY A 113 16.98 21.08 48.77
N VAL A 114 17.96 21.50 47.96
CA VAL A 114 18.25 22.93 47.77
C VAL A 114 17.12 23.66 47.03
N ILE A 115 16.50 23.04 46.04
CA ILE A 115 15.36 23.65 45.31
C ILE A 115 14.14 23.78 46.24
N GLU A 116 13.86 22.77 47.08
CA GLU A 116 12.78 22.81 48.07
C GLU A 116 13.05 23.87 49.15
N LEU A 117 14.30 24.00 49.60
CA LEU A 117 14.73 25.05 50.55
C LEU A 117 14.49 26.45 49.98
N VAL A 118 14.78 26.66 48.69
CA VAL A 118 14.56 27.93 47.99
C VAL A 118 13.06 28.22 47.75
N GLN A 119 12.23 27.18 47.61
CA GLN A 119 10.79 27.31 47.38
C GLN A 119 9.97 27.51 48.67
N ASN A 120 10.32 26.84 49.76
CA ASN A 120 9.58 26.85 51.04
C ASN A 120 10.08 27.93 52.03
N ARG A 121 10.35 29.14 51.53
CA ARG A 121 10.96 30.25 52.31
C ARG A 121 10.17 30.67 53.54
N THR A 122 8.86 30.45 53.56
CA THR A 122 7.95 30.95 54.62
C THR A 122 8.05 30.20 55.95
N ASP A 123 8.57 28.97 55.97
CA ASP A 123 8.69 28.16 57.20
C ASP A 123 10.05 28.28 57.91
N ILE A 124 10.99 29.03 57.33
CA ILE A 124 12.39 29.00 57.75
C ILE A 124 12.68 30.12 58.76
N GLN A 125 12.70 29.78 60.05
CA GLN A 125 13.41 30.54 61.09
C GLN A 125 14.95 30.36 61.03
N ALA A 126 15.47 29.66 60.02
CA ALA A 126 16.90 29.35 59.92
C ALA A 126 17.74 30.56 59.47
N SER A 127 19.00 30.56 59.90
CA SER A 127 19.98 31.61 59.56
C SER A 127 20.19 31.72 58.04
N PRO A 128 20.04 32.92 57.45
CA PRO A 128 20.39 33.23 56.05
C PRO A 128 21.76 32.71 55.60
N GLN A 129 22.74 32.72 56.52
CA GLN A 129 24.11 32.30 56.23
C GLN A 129 24.22 30.78 56.04
N LEU A 130 23.44 30.00 56.80
CA LEU A 130 23.40 28.54 56.67
C LEU A 130 22.74 28.12 55.35
N CYS A 131 21.66 28.79 54.94
CA CYS A 131 21.02 28.53 53.64
C CYS A 131 21.99 28.80 52.48
N ARG A 132 22.71 29.94 52.52
CA ARG A 132 23.70 30.27 51.49
C ARG A 132 24.86 29.26 51.46
N ALA A 133 25.37 28.84 52.62
CA ALA A 133 26.43 27.84 52.70
C ALA A 133 25.98 26.48 52.14
N ALA A 134 24.76 26.03 52.45
CA ALA A 134 24.21 24.78 51.92
C ALA A 134 24.03 24.82 50.40
N ILE A 135 23.54 25.95 49.84
CA ILE A 135 23.43 26.16 48.40
C ILE A 135 24.81 26.10 47.73
N GLN A 136 25.79 26.80 48.29
CA GLN A 136 27.16 26.85 47.76
C GLN A 136 27.80 25.46 47.78
N GLN A 137 27.67 24.74 48.89
CA GLN A 137 28.20 23.38 49.04
C GLN A 137 27.65 22.44 47.97
N VAL A 138 26.34 22.46 47.72
CA VAL A 138 25.73 21.62 46.66
C VAL A 138 26.18 22.05 45.27
N ALA A 139 26.39 23.35 45.04
CA ALA A 139 26.93 23.84 43.77
C ALA A 139 28.35 23.31 43.51
N ASP A 140 29.23 23.38 44.52
CA ASP A 140 30.60 22.89 44.43
C ASP A 140 30.64 21.36 44.26
N GLU A 141 29.82 20.63 45.01
CA GLU A 141 29.74 19.16 44.95
C GLU A 141 29.20 18.63 43.61
N THR A 142 28.32 19.39 42.94
CA THR A 142 27.75 19.01 41.65
C THR A 142 28.45 19.67 40.46
N GLU A 143 29.51 20.45 40.69
CA GLU A 143 30.29 21.10 39.65
C GLU A 143 30.98 20.08 38.72
N SER A 144 31.54 19.01 39.30
CA SER A 144 32.21 17.95 38.55
C SER A 144 31.26 16.94 37.89
N VAL A 145 29.97 16.98 38.23
CA VAL A 145 28.99 16.02 37.75
C VAL A 145 28.37 16.49 36.43
N ASP A 146 28.41 15.63 35.42
CA ASP A 146 27.73 15.85 34.15
C ASP A 146 26.30 15.26 34.17
N PHE A 147 25.31 16.15 34.18
CA PHE A 147 23.90 15.77 34.18
C PHE A 147 23.45 15.20 32.83
N LEU A 148 24.15 15.49 31.73
CA LEU A 148 23.75 15.08 30.38
C LEU A 148 23.81 13.56 30.17
N HIS A 149 24.58 12.84 31.01
CA HIS A 149 24.66 11.38 31.01
C HIS A 149 23.49 10.71 31.76
N ALA A 150 22.73 11.45 32.56
CA ALA A 150 21.61 10.95 33.35
C ALA A 150 20.27 10.95 32.61
N VAL A 151 20.29 10.98 31.27
CA VAL A 151 19.06 10.91 30.48
C VAL A 151 18.55 9.47 30.51
N PRO A 152 17.32 9.21 30.99
CA PRO A 152 16.87 7.84 31.20
C PRO A 152 16.81 7.05 29.88
N HIS A 153 17.51 5.93 29.79
CA HIS A 153 17.46 4.96 28.68
C HIS A 153 17.38 5.61 27.28
N PRO A 154 18.46 6.25 26.78
CA PRO A 154 18.44 6.96 25.51
C PRO A 154 18.42 5.97 24.33
N ARG A 155 17.24 5.73 23.75
CA ARG A 155 17.02 4.85 22.60
C ARG A 155 16.97 5.60 21.26
N HIS A 156 17.19 6.92 21.25
CA HIS A 156 17.15 7.74 20.03
C HIS A 156 18.07 7.21 18.92
N ARG A 157 19.27 6.72 19.26
CA ARG A 157 20.21 6.14 18.27
C ARG A 157 19.68 4.86 17.63
N MET A 158 19.03 4.00 18.40
CA MET A 158 18.41 2.78 17.90
C MET A 158 17.28 3.13 16.93
N TRP A 159 16.37 4.03 17.33
CA TRP A 159 15.29 4.48 16.47
C TRP A 159 15.79 5.25 15.24
N ALA A 160 16.87 6.01 15.36
CA ALA A 160 17.52 6.67 14.23
C ALA A 160 18.05 5.66 13.21
N LYS A 161 18.72 4.60 13.67
CA LYS A 161 19.17 3.50 12.81
C LYS A 161 18.00 2.81 12.12
N LEU A 162 16.94 2.46 12.86
CA LEU A 162 15.76 1.81 12.29
C LEU A 162 15.04 2.71 11.26
N ALA A 163 14.83 3.99 11.58
CA ALA A 163 14.23 4.94 10.67
C ALA A 163 15.11 5.19 9.43
N ALA A 164 16.44 5.24 9.59
CA ALA A 164 17.37 5.40 8.47
C ALA A 164 17.34 4.17 7.54
N VAL A 165 17.42 2.96 8.10
CA VAL A 165 17.33 1.72 7.32
C VAL A 165 15.98 1.62 6.62
N GLY A 166 14.88 1.85 7.34
CA GLY A 166 13.53 1.86 6.77
C GLY A 166 13.37 2.93 5.67
N GLY A 167 13.95 4.12 5.87
CA GLY A 167 13.96 5.19 4.88
C GLY A 167 14.74 4.85 3.61
N VAL A 168 15.93 4.25 3.73
CA VAL A 168 16.71 3.78 2.59
C VAL A 168 15.96 2.71 1.80
N LEU A 169 15.35 1.73 2.50
CA LEU A 169 14.53 0.70 1.85
C LEU A 169 13.29 1.28 1.18
N ALA A 170 12.63 2.25 1.81
CA ALA A 170 11.46 2.91 1.24
C ALA A 170 11.82 3.72 -0.02
N LEU A 171 12.95 4.43 0.01
CA LEU A 171 13.49 5.11 -1.18
C LEU A 171 13.83 4.11 -2.28
N GLY A 172 14.47 2.98 -1.95
CA GLY A 172 14.75 1.90 -2.90
C GLY A 172 13.48 1.32 -3.54
N ALA A 173 12.40 1.17 -2.76
CA ALA A 173 11.10 0.75 -3.29
C ALA A 173 10.51 1.80 -4.26
N LEU A 174 10.69 3.09 -3.98
CA LEU A 174 10.24 4.19 -4.83
C LEU A 174 11.11 4.35 -6.09
N CYS A 175 12.35 3.88 -6.11
CA CYS A 175 13.18 3.81 -7.31
C CYS A 175 12.66 2.81 -8.37
N VAL A 176 11.71 1.94 -8.02
CA VAL A 176 10.92 1.15 -8.98
C VAL A 176 9.55 1.83 -9.14
N PRO A 177 9.46 2.92 -9.94
CA PRO A 177 8.43 3.95 -9.77
C PRO A 177 7.01 3.38 -9.86
N HIS A 178 6.75 2.50 -10.82
CA HIS A 178 5.41 1.94 -10.96
C HIS A 178 4.99 1.00 -9.82
N ALA A 179 5.93 0.22 -9.26
CA ALA A 179 5.63 -0.70 -8.15
C ALA A 179 5.57 0.02 -6.80
N GLY A 180 6.55 0.90 -6.53
CA GLY A 180 6.65 1.65 -5.28
C GLY A 180 5.50 2.64 -5.10
N VAL A 181 5.19 3.42 -6.14
CA VAL A 181 4.07 4.38 -6.10
C VAL A 181 2.74 3.66 -6.00
N ASN A 182 2.55 2.52 -6.69
CA ASN A 182 1.34 1.71 -6.54
C ASN A 182 1.17 1.21 -5.10
N ALA A 183 2.23 0.68 -4.47
CA ALA A 183 2.17 0.25 -3.09
C ALA A 183 1.88 1.43 -2.13
N LEU A 184 2.44 2.60 -2.39
CA LEU A 184 2.20 3.80 -1.59
C LEU A 184 0.74 4.25 -1.70
N GLN A 185 0.18 4.31 -2.91
CA GLN A 185 -1.22 4.64 -3.14
C GLN A 185 -2.13 3.63 -2.44
N ARG A 186 -1.84 2.32 -2.56
CA ARG A 186 -2.61 1.27 -1.90
C ARG A 186 -2.51 1.32 -0.38
N PHE A 187 -1.38 1.76 0.18
CA PHE A 187 -1.18 1.96 1.62
C PHE A 187 -1.96 3.17 2.15
N LEU A 188 -1.92 4.32 1.46
CA LEU A 188 -2.62 5.53 1.85
C LEU A 188 -4.14 5.46 1.61
N LEU A 189 -4.56 4.68 0.61
CA LEU A 189 -5.96 4.49 0.21
C LEU A 189 -6.34 3.00 0.28
N PRO A 190 -6.45 2.43 1.50
CA PRO A 190 -6.62 0.98 1.66
C PRO A 190 -7.94 0.44 1.07
N TRP A 191 -8.98 1.26 0.99
CA TRP A 191 -10.28 0.88 0.42
C TRP A 191 -10.47 1.29 -1.04
N ALA A 192 -9.52 2.01 -1.65
CA ALA A 192 -9.62 2.35 -3.06
C ALA A 192 -9.41 1.11 -3.93
N ALA A 193 -10.19 1.00 -5.02
CA ALA A 193 -10.13 -0.08 -6.01
C ALA A 193 -8.91 0.08 -6.94
N ILE A 194 -7.72 0.15 -6.36
CA ILE A 194 -6.46 0.29 -7.09
C ILE A 194 -5.91 -1.12 -7.34
N PRO A 195 -5.81 -1.54 -8.61
CA PRO A 195 -5.24 -2.84 -8.94
C PRO A 195 -3.77 -2.91 -8.53
N ARG A 196 -3.34 -4.11 -8.16
CA ARG A 196 -1.94 -4.38 -7.85
C ARG A 196 -1.08 -4.18 -9.09
N TYR A 197 0.05 -3.50 -8.93
CA TYR A 197 1.04 -3.45 -9.99
C TYR A 197 1.71 -4.81 -10.19
N THR A 198 1.62 -5.35 -11.40
CA THR A 198 2.32 -6.55 -11.87
C THR A 198 3.35 -6.17 -12.94
N PHE A 199 4.50 -6.83 -12.90
CA PHE A 199 5.58 -6.66 -13.88
C PHE A 199 5.26 -7.34 -15.20
N THR A 200 4.52 -8.44 -15.14
CA THR A 200 3.92 -9.07 -16.31
C THR A 200 2.52 -8.49 -16.53
N LYS A 201 2.28 -7.95 -17.73
CA LYS A 201 1.00 -7.41 -18.17
C LYS A 201 0.48 -8.19 -19.36
N LEU A 202 -0.81 -8.51 -19.35
CA LEU A 202 -1.52 -9.16 -20.45
C LEU A 202 -2.27 -8.09 -21.25
N ALA A 203 -2.41 -8.30 -22.56
CA ALA A 203 -3.22 -7.43 -23.41
C ALA A 203 -4.66 -7.34 -22.90
N GLU A 204 -5.30 -6.20 -23.11
CA GLU A 204 -6.69 -5.99 -22.70
C GLU A 204 -7.63 -6.99 -23.38
N GLY A 205 -8.76 -7.27 -22.73
CA GLY A 205 -9.78 -8.16 -23.26
C GLY A 205 -11.00 -8.20 -22.36
N ASP A 206 -12.13 -8.62 -22.92
CA ASP A 206 -13.45 -8.41 -22.31
C ASP A 206 -13.76 -9.35 -21.14
N GLY A 207 -12.80 -10.17 -20.72
CA GLY A 207 -12.96 -11.17 -19.66
C GLY A 207 -13.90 -12.32 -20.03
N ARG A 208 -14.46 -12.30 -21.25
CA ARG A 208 -15.35 -13.32 -21.82
C ARG A 208 -14.79 -13.81 -23.14
N MET A 209 -14.74 -15.13 -23.32
CA MET A 209 -14.29 -15.76 -24.55
C MET A 209 -15.33 -16.76 -25.04
N PRO A 210 -16.06 -16.46 -26.14
CA PRO A 210 -16.95 -17.44 -26.75
C PRO A 210 -16.12 -18.53 -27.46
N VAL A 211 -16.45 -19.79 -27.23
CA VAL A 211 -15.79 -20.94 -27.88
C VAL A 211 -16.84 -21.89 -28.50
N PRO A 212 -16.53 -22.60 -29.59
CA PRO A 212 -17.41 -23.64 -30.11
C PRO A 212 -17.74 -24.73 -29.08
N LEU A 213 -19.03 -25.09 -29.00
CA LEU A 213 -19.54 -26.12 -28.10
C LEU A 213 -18.94 -27.49 -28.41
N GLY A 214 -18.36 -28.15 -27.41
CA GLY A 214 -17.88 -29.53 -27.52
C GLY A 214 -16.61 -29.72 -28.36
N GLU A 215 -15.89 -28.64 -28.69
CA GLU A 215 -14.68 -28.71 -29.51
C GLU A 215 -13.42 -28.32 -28.72
N ARG A 216 -12.28 -28.86 -29.14
CA ARG A 216 -10.96 -28.44 -28.63
C ARG A 216 -10.57 -27.12 -29.27
N VAL A 217 -10.23 -26.13 -28.45
CA VAL A 217 -9.91 -24.77 -28.90
C VAL A 217 -8.61 -24.32 -28.24
N THR A 218 -7.83 -23.52 -28.96
CA THR A 218 -6.63 -22.88 -28.39
C THR A 218 -6.98 -21.47 -27.94
N MET A 219 -6.84 -21.20 -26.65
CA MET A 219 -6.94 -19.85 -26.09
C MET A 219 -5.58 -19.18 -26.13
N VAL A 220 -5.49 -18.07 -26.86
CA VAL A 220 -4.25 -17.30 -27.00
C VAL A 220 -4.29 -16.10 -26.06
N MET A 221 -3.25 -15.97 -25.23
CA MET A 221 -3.04 -14.81 -24.35
C MET A 221 -1.78 -14.08 -24.77
N SER A 222 -1.93 -12.81 -25.16
CA SER A 222 -0.79 -11.97 -25.56
C SER A 222 -0.30 -11.11 -24.41
N LEU A 223 1.02 -10.90 -24.34
CA LEU A 223 1.61 -9.90 -23.45
C LEU A 223 1.28 -8.49 -23.93
N ALA A 224 1.08 -7.56 -23.00
CA ALA A 224 0.95 -6.15 -23.33
C ALA A 224 2.30 -5.57 -23.79
N PRO A 225 2.32 -4.53 -24.65
CA PRO A 225 3.56 -3.92 -25.14
C PRO A 225 4.46 -3.37 -24.03
N ASP A 226 3.87 -2.89 -22.93
CA ASP A 226 4.53 -2.28 -21.78
C ASP A 226 4.88 -3.28 -20.66
N THR A 227 4.85 -4.59 -20.96
CA THR A 227 5.25 -5.63 -20.01
C THR A 227 6.76 -5.55 -19.72
N LEU A 228 7.13 -5.54 -18.44
CA LEU A 228 8.54 -5.48 -18.02
C LEU A 228 9.15 -6.88 -17.88
N ARG A 229 8.36 -7.85 -17.43
CA ARG A 229 8.81 -9.24 -17.24
C ARG A 229 8.07 -10.15 -18.21
N ARG A 230 8.82 -10.97 -18.94
CA ARG A 230 8.34 -11.94 -19.94
C ARG A 230 8.67 -13.37 -19.49
N PRO A 231 7.82 -14.00 -18.65
CA PRO A 231 8.05 -15.37 -18.18
C PRO A 231 8.08 -16.37 -19.33
N ALA A 232 8.98 -17.36 -19.28
CA ALA A 232 9.09 -18.36 -20.34
C ALA A 232 7.87 -19.28 -20.46
N ALA A 233 7.08 -19.41 -19.39
CA ALA A 233 5.89 -20.24 -19.35
C ALA A 233 4.76 -19.59 -18.54
N GLY A 234 3.55 -20.03 -18.83
CA GLY A 234 2.32 -19.71 -18.09
C GLY A 234 1.49 -20.96 -17.85
N SER A 235 0.57 -20.88 -16.90
CA SER A 235 -0.40 -21.93 -16.62
C SER A 235 -1.83 -21.38 -16.66
N ALA A 236 -2.77 -22.23 -17.07
CA ALA A 236 -4.19 -21.94 -17.07
C ALA A 236 -4.92 -23.11 -16.39
N GLN A 237 -5.69 -22.82 -15.36
CA GLN A 237 -6.50 -23.80 -14.64
C GLN A 237 -7.96 -23.69 -15.10
N PHE A 238 -8.50 -24.79 -15.60
CA PHE A 238 -9.89 -24.93 -16.04
C PHE A 238 -10.71 -25.59 -14.93
N GLY A 239 -11.60 -24.84 -14.29
CA GLY A 239 -12.45 -25.36 -13.22
C GLY A 239 -11.66 -26.03 -12.08
N GLN A 240 -12.03 -27.26 -11.72
CA GLN A 240 -11.51 -27.98 -10.54
C GLN A 240 -10.30 -28.88 -10.79
N GLY A 241 -9.75 -29.03 -12.02
CA GLY A 241 -8.76 -30.11 -12.18
C GLY A 241 -7.83 -30.16 -13.38
N ILE A 242 -8.01 -29.34 -14.41
CA ILE A 242 -7.12 -29.41 -15.58
C ILE A 242 -6.28 -28.14 -15.63
N ALA A 243 -4.96 -28.30 -15.46
CA ALA A 243 -4.00 -27.24 -15.67
C ALA A 243 -3.33 -27.45 -17.04
N ALA A 244 -3.50 -26.51 -17.97
CA ALA A 244 -2.69 -26.44 -19.17
C ALA A 244 -1.49 -25.53 -18.91
N ASN A 245 -0.34 -25.90 -19.47
CA ASN A 245 0.83 -25.06 -19.51
C ASN A 245 1.10 -24.63 -20.94
N ALA A 246 1.58 -23.40 -21.11
CA ALA A 246 1.96 -22.83 -22.38
C ALA A 246 3.33 -22.19 -22.27
N GLN A 247 4.16 -22.31 -23.31
CA GLN A 247 5.41 -21.57 -23.42
C GLN A 247 5.17 -20.24 -24.12
N LEU A 248 6.05 -19.27 -23.85
CA LEU A 248 6.05 -17.99 -24.53
C LEU A 248 6.63 -18.14 -25.94
N VAL A 249 5.81 -17.92 -26.96
CA VAL A 249 6.20 -17.91 -28.38
C VAL A 249 5.69 -16.61 -29.00
N ASP A 250 6.57 -15.81 -29.60
CA ASP A 250 6.23 -14.53 -30.25
C ASP A 250 5.37 -13.58 -29.40
N GLY A 251 5.61 -13.54 -28.08
CA GLY A 251 4.86 -12.68 -27.16
C GLY A 251 3.51 -13.24 -26.71
N GLN A 252 3.19 -14.49 -27.07
CA GLN A 252 1.91 -15.14 -26.83
C GLN A 252 2.05 -16.46 -26.08
N TYR A 253 0.98 -16.82 -25.36
CA TYR A 253 0.80 -18.11 -24.70
C TYR A 253 -0.43 -18.79 -25.30
N ALA A 254 -0.24 -19.97 -25.87
CA ALA A 254 -1.30 -20.78 -26.46
C ALA A 254 -1.69 -21.90 -25.48
N PHE A 255 -2.85 -21.78 -24.84
CA PHE A 255 -3.39 -22.79 -23.93
C PHE A 255 -4.41 -23.66 -24.66
N GLU A 256 -4.21 -24.98 -24.66
CA GLU A 256 -5.21 -25.92 -25.18
C GLU A 256 -6.35 -26.10 -24.17
N LEU A 257 -7.56 -25.75 -24.59
CA LEU A 257 -8.78 -25.97 -23.82
C LEU A 257 -9.37 -27.33 -24.16
N PRO A 258 -9.79 -28.11 -23.16
CA PRO A 258 -10.57 -29.32 -23.41
C PRO A 258 -11.91 -28.98 -24.07
N PRO A 259 -12.59 -29.94 -24.72
CA PRO A 259 -13.97 -29.79 -25.15
C PRO A 259 -14.88 -29.37 -24.00
N LEU A 260 -15.57 -28.25 -24.14
CA LEU A 260 -16.44 -27.70 -23.10
C LEU A 260 -17.91 -27.75 -23.53
N SER A 261 -18.78 -28.20 -22.63
CA SER A 261 -20.23 -28.22 -22.81
C SER A 261 -20.96 -27.14 -22.00
N GLU A 262 -20.32 -26.66 -20.93
CA GLU A 262 -20.87 -25.66 -20.00
C GLU A 262 -19.86 -24.51 -19.78
N PRO A 263 -20.34 -23.30 -19.42
CA PRO A 263 -19.47 -22.19 -19.10
C PRO A 263 -18.48 -22.52 -17.97
N VAL A 264 -17.22 -22.12 -18.13
CA VAL A 264 -16.17 -22.35 -17.13
C VAL A 264 -15.34 -21.10 -16.91
N THR A 265 -14.99 -20.82 -15.66
CA THR A 265 -14.00 -19.78 -15.35
C THR A 265 -12.60 -20.37 -15.43
N VAL A 266 -11.77 -19.79 -16.29
CA VAL A 266 -10.37 -20.16 -16.49
C VAL A 266 -9.49 -19.19 -15.74
N SER A 267 -8.70 -19.71 -14.80
CA SER A 267 -7.72 -18.92 -14.03
C SER A 267 -6.35 -19.03 -14.68
N VAL A 268 -5.87 -17.93 -15.27
CA VAL A 268 -4.58 -17.83 -15.95
C VAL A 268 -3.54 -17.22 -15.01
N ALA A 269 -2.37 -17.84 -14.90
CA ALA A 269 -1.22 -17.39 -14.13
C ALA A 269 0.03 -17.31 -15.03
N ILE A 270 0.57 -16.11 -15.21
CA ILE A 270 1.79 -15.87 -16.00
C ILE A 270 2.70 -14.97 -15.18
N GLY A 271 3.76 -15.53 -14.59
CA GLY A 271 4.63 -14.79 -13.66
C GLY A 271 3.86 -14.28 -12.45
N ASP A 272 3.80 -12.96 -12.27
CA ASP A 272 3.03 -12.29 -11.23
C ASP A 272 1.64 -11.82 -11.70
N ALA A 273 1.32 -11.96 -13.00
CA ALA A 273 -0.01 -11.70 -13.54
C ALA A 273 -0.98 -12.83 -13.16
N ARG A 274 -2.20 -12.47 -12.76
CA ARG A 274 -3.33 -13.37 -12.53
C ARG A 274 -4.54 -12.80 -13.24
N ARG A 275 -5.27 -13.62 -14.00
CA ARG A 275 -6.49 -13.20 -14.71
C ARG A 275 -7.51 -14.32 -14.71
N GLN A 276 -8.78 -13.97 -14.52
CA GLN A 276 -9.89 -14.87 -14.71
C GLN A 276 -10.62 -14.52 -16.01
N ILE A 277 -10.96 -15.54 -16.79
CA ILE A 277 -11.67 -15.41 -18.05
C ILE A 277 -12.84 -16.39 -18.02
N GLU A 278 -14.04 -15.88 -18.32
CA GLU A 278 -15.24 -16.68 -18.49
C GLU A 278 -15.27 -17.24 -19.93
N VAL A 279 -15.05 -18.54 -20.06
CA VAL A 279 -15.13 -19.23 -21.35
C VAL A 279 -16.53 -19.78 -21.51
N VAL A 280 -17.21 -19.35 -22.58
CA VAL A 280 -18.63 -19.66 -22.82
C VAL A 280 -18.77 -20.52 -24.08
N PRO A 281 -19.08 -21.82 -23.94
CA PRO A 281 -19.33 -22.70 -25.07
C PRO A 281 -20.63 -22.32 -25.78
N LEU A 282 -20.57 -22.25 -27.10
CA LEU A 282 -21.65 -21.80 -27.94
C LEU A 282 -21.73 -22.65 -29.21
N SER A 283 -22.95 -23.02 -29.60
CA SER A 283 -23.18 -23.68 -30.88
C SER A 283 -22.72 -22.77 -32.03
N ARG A 284 -22.14 -23.40 -33.06
CA ARG A 284 -21.75 -22.70 -34.28
C ARG A 284 -22.98 -22.03 -34.91
N PRO A 285 -22.80 -20.87 -35.56
CA PRO A 285 -23.88 -20.29 -36.35
C PRO A 285 -24.32 -21.28 -37.43
N GLU A 286 -25.62 -21.42 -37.58
CA GLU A 286 -26.25 -22.30 -38.56
C GLU A 286 -27.18 -21.49 -39.43
N LEU A 287 -27.36 -21.91 -40.67
CA LEU A 287 -28.27 -21.26 -41.60
C LEU A 287 -29.69 -21.81 -41.37
N ARG A 288 -30.60 -20.98 -40.81
CA ARG A 288 -31.99 -21.37 -40.50
C ARG A 288 -32.89 -21.33 -41.72
N ALA A 289 -32.73 -20.33 -42.57
CA ALA A 289 -33.51 -20.16 -43.79
C ALA A 289 -32.63 -19.64 -44.93
N LEU A 290 -32.82 -20.18 -46.13
CA LEU A 290 -32.25 -19.65 -47.37
C LEU A 290 -33.40 -19.50 -48.37
N LEU A 291 -33.81 -18.27 -48.63
CA LEU A 291 -34.88 -17.96 -49.57
C LEU A 291 -34.29 -17.36 -50.84
N ALA A 292 -34.67 -17.90 -51.99
CA ALA A 292 -34.42 -17.31 -53.28
C ALA A 292 -35.66 -16.52 -53.71
N GLN A 293 -35.53 -15.20 -53.75
CA GLN A 293 -36.47 -14.30 -54.39
C GLN A 293 -36.15 -14.26 -55.89
N ILE A 294 -37.07 -14.75 -56.71
CA ILE A 294 -36.84 -14.98 -58.13
C ILE A 294 -37.72 -14.03 -58.94
N GLU A 295 -37.06 -13.10 -59.62
CA GLU A 295 -37.68 -12.23 -60.61
C GLU A 295 -37.48 -12.86 -61.99
N LEU A 296 -38.58 -13.29 -62.61
CA LEU A 296 -38.57 -13.86 -63.95
C LEU A 296 -38.35 -12.77 -65.01
N PRO A 297 -37.80 -13.11 -66.20
CA PRO A 297 -37.70 -12.17 -67.30
C PRO A 297 -39.04 -11.50 -67.65
N GLU A 298 -39.00 -10.21 -67.96
CA GLU A 298 -40.20 -9.38 -68.22
C GLU A 298 -41.16 -9.99 -69.25
N TYR A 299 -40.62 -10.65 -70.29
CA TYR A 299 -41.41 -11.26 -71.36
C TYR A 299 -42.34 -12.39 -70.87
N LEU A 300 -42.10 -12.97 -69.70
CA LEU A 300 -42.96 -14.00 -69.12
C LEU A 300 -44.17 -13.42 -68.38
N GLY A 301 -44.15 -12.14 -68.01
CA GLY A 301 -45.30 -11.45 -67.38
C GLY A 301 -45.75 -12.00 -66.02
N TYR A 302 -44.94 -12.82 -65.35
CA TYR A 302 -45.25 -13.37 -64.04
C TYR A 302 -44.72 -12.47 -62.90
N PRO A 303 -45.42 -12.44 -61.75
CA PRO A 303 -44.92 -11.76 -60.56
C PRO A 303 -43.69 -12.47 -59.98
N GLU A 304 -42.90 -11.72 -59.21
CA GLU A 304 -41.83 -12.29 -58.38
C GLU A 304 -42.38 -13.33 -57.42
N TYR A 305 -41.63 -14.42 -57.21
CA TYR A 305 -42.00 -15.47 -56.26
C TYR A 305 -40.79 -15.95 -55.46
N GLU A 306 -41.07 -16.47 -54.28
CA GLU A 306 -40.05 -17.00 -53.37
C GLU A 306 -39.96 -18.52 -53.46
N ARG A 307 -38.74 -19.05 -53.38
CA ARG A 307 -38.48 -20.49 -53.31
C ARG A 307 -37.42 -20.79 -52.26
N ASP A 308 -37.64 -21.85 -51.49
CA ASP A 308 -36.63 -22.38 -50.56
C ASP A 308 -35.42 -22.88 -51.37
N ALA A 309 -34.24 -22.37 -51.02
CA ALA A 309 -32.97 -22.69 -51.66
C ALA A 309 -32.02 -23.50 -50.74
N ARG A 310 -32.49 -23.98 -49.58
CA ARG A 310 -31.68 -24.78 -48.63
C ARG A 310 -31.20 -26.12 -49.20
N SER A 311 -31.82 -26.60 -50.28
CA SER A 311 -31.38 -27.82 -50.99
C SER A 311 -30.00 -27.68 -51.65
N GLY A 312 -29.44 -26.48 -51.73
CA GLY A 312 -28.15 -26.21 -52.37
C GLY A 312 -28.20 -26.17 -53.90
N ALA A 313 -29.38 -26.40 -54.49
CA ALA A 313 -29.60 -26.33 -55.93
C ALA A 313 -30.87 -25.53 -56.24
N LEU A 314 -30.75 -24.51 -57.10
CA LEU A 314 -31.85 -23.67 -57.54
C LEU A 314 -31.95 -23.71 -59.06
N SER A 315 -33.10 -24.15 -59.58
CA SER A 315 -33.39 -24.13 -61.01
C SER A 315 -34.31 -22.95 -61.33
N VAL A 316 -33.82 -22.03 -62.16
CA VAL A 316 -34.53 -20.83 -62.63
C VAL A 316 -34.39 -20.67 -64.13
N VAL A 317 -35.29 -19.90 -64.74
CA VAL A 317 -35.26 -19.63 -66.18
C VAL A 317 -34.03 -18.77 -66.52
N LYS A 318 -33.45 -19.01 -67.69
CA LYS A 318 -32.32 -18.20 -68.17
C LYS A 318 -32.78 -16.75 -68.33
N GLY A 319 -32.04 -15.82 -67.71
CA GLY A 319 -32.35 -14.40 -67.68
C GLY A 319 -33.10 -13.93 -66.43
N SER A 320 -33.48 -14.84 -65.52
CA SER A 320 -34.02 -14.47 -64.20
C SER A 320 -32.99 -13.76 -63.34
N ARG A 321 -33.43 -12.83 -62.49
CA ARG A 321 -32.64 -12.27 -61.39
C ARG A 321 -33.00 -13.00 -60.10
N VAL A 322 -31.99 -13.41 -59.34
CA VAL A 322 -32.17 -14.12 -58.07
C VAL A 322 -31.53 -13.33 -56.96
N LYS A 323 -32.29 -13.04 -55.90
CA LYS A 323 -31.76 -12.54 -54.63
C LYS A 323 -31.83 -13.64 -53.58
N LEU A 324 -30.73 -13.90 -52.90
CA LEU A 324 -30.67 -14.87 -51.80
C LEU A 324 -30.78 -14.13 -50.47
N ALA A 325 -31.83 -14.43 -49.71
CA ALA A 325 -32.00 -13.98 -48.34
C ALA A 325 -31.69 -15.14 -47.39
N ALA A 326 -30.61 -15.01 -46.63
CA ALA A 326 -30.19 -16.00 -45.65
C ALA A 326 -30.47 -15.49 -44.23
N THR A 327 -31.11 -16.33 -43.41
CA THR A 327 -31.31 -16.08 -41.99
C THR A 327 -30.42 -17.04 -41.19
N ALA A 328 -29.41 -16.49 -40.51
CA ALA A 328 -28.57 -17.27 -39.61
C ALA A 328 -29.23 -17.42 -38.23
N SER A 329 -28.85 -18.47 -37.50
CA SER A 329 -29.31 -18.72 -36.13
C SER A 329 -28.83 -17.65 -35.14
N ARG A 330 -27.80 -16.88 -35.50
CA ARG A 330 -27.16 -15.84 -34.70
C ARG A 330 -26.59 -14.75 -35.61
N SER A 331 -26.38 -13.56 -35.04
CA SER A 331 -25.66 -12.48 -35.73
C SER A 331 -24.27 -12.95 -36.15
N LEU A 332 -23.93 -12.72 -37.42
CA LEU A 332 -22.65 -13.06 -38.00
C LEU A 332 -21.75 -11.82 -37.98
N GLN A 333 -20.45 -12.04 -37.75
CA GLN A 333 -19.46 -10.99 -37.93
C GLN A 333 -19.17 -10.76 -39.42
N PHE A 334 -19.29 -11.82 -40.22
CA PHE A 334 -18.95 -11.83 -41.64
C PHE A 334 -19.71 -12.94 -42.38
N ALA A 335 -20.07 -12.68 -43.63
CA ALA A 335 -20.54 -13.68 -44.59
C ALA A 335 -19.87 -13.39 -45.94
N ALA A 336 -19.62 -14.41 -46.74
CA ALA A 336 -19.09 -14.27 -48.08
C ALA A 336 -19.71 -15.32 -49.00
N VAL A 337 -19.86 -14.95 -50.28
CA VAL A 337 -20.31 -15.81 -51.37
C VAL A 337 -19.18 -15.89 -52.39
N ASN A 338 -18.68 -17.10 -52.67
CA ASN A 338 -17.57 -17.33 -53.62
C ASN A 338 -16.28 -16.54 -53.32
N GLY A 339 -16.03 -16.19 -52.06
CA GLY A 339 -14.86 -15.40 -51.65
C GLY A 339 -15.05 -13.89 -51.77
N GLU A 340 -16.22 -13.43 -52.22
CA GLU A 340 -16.63 -12.03 -52.23
C GLU A 340 -17.61 -11.76 -51.08
N THR A 341 -17.46 -10.60 -50.47
CA THR A 341 -18.17 -10.20 -49.24
C THR A 341 -19.55 -9.63 -49.54
#